data_AF-A0A6N0HXV9-F1
#
_entry.id   AF-A0A6N0HXV9-F1
#
_cell.length_a   1.000
_cell.length_b   1.000
_cell.length_c   1.000
_cell.angle_alpha   90.00
_cell.angle_beta   90.00
_cell.angle_gamma   90.00
#
_symmetry.space_group_name_H-M   'P 1'
#
loop_
_entity.id
_entity.type
_entity.pdbx_description
1 polymer ?
#
loop_
_entity_poly.entity_id
_entity_poly.type
_entity_poly.pdbx_seq_one_letter_code
_entity_poly.pdbx_strand_id
1 'polypeptide(L)'
;MVFDIYYSREYREVLYCCSENNISLREAELKVLSFDHSVIGARLAAHWKMPESIVEAIEFHHEPELSSNPKLAAVVNVANVMARRLGIGDCGDNVVPDLQPQVLSHVGMQVEDVDNLFTTTTIAELEEAASEFVTG
;
A
#
# COMPACT_ATOMS: atom_id res chain seq x y z
N MET A 1 -3.02 -11.18 7.36
CA MET A 1 -3.31 -10.98 5.91
C MET A 1 -4.07 -12.20 5.37
N VAL A 2 -4.91 -12.08 4.34
CA VAL A 2 -5.66 -13.23 3.75
C VAL A 2 -4.74 -14.39 3.34
N PHE A 3 -3.52 -14.08 2.87
CA PHE A 3 -2.51 -15.08 2.52
C PHE A 3 -2.09 -15.97 3.68
N ASP A 4 -2.00 -15.44 4.89
CA ASP A 4 -1.58 -16.22 6.06
C ASP A 4 -2.61 -17.29 6.44
N ILE A 5 -3.88 -17.08 6.10
CA ILE A 5 -4.96 -18.04 6.39
C ILE A 5 -5.01 -19.14 5.34
N TYR A 6 -4.92 -18.80 4.06
CA TYR A 6 -5.18 -19.73 2.94
C TYR A 6 -3.93 -20.25 2.22
N TYR A 7 -2.80 -19.55 2.35
CA TYR A 7 -1.50 -19.85 1.72
C TYR A 7 -0.38 -19.85 2.76
N SER A 8 -0.65 -20.32 3.98
CA SER A 8 0.24 -20.17 5.13
C SER A 8 1.66 -20.74 4.93
N ARG A 9 1.84 -21.71 4.03
CA ARG A 9 3.16 -22.27 3.71
C ARG A 9 3.90 -21.37 2.73
N GLU A 10 3.27 -21.05 1.61
CA GLU A 10 3.83 -20.22 0.55
C GLU A 10 4.10 -18.80 1.06
N TYR A 11 3.25 -18.30 1.95
CA TYR A 11 3.43 -16.97 2.55
C TYR A 11 4.63 -16.92 3.50
N ARG A 12 5.01 -18.04 4.15
CA ARG A 12 6.30 -18.11 4.86
C ARG A 12 7.48 -18.05 3.90
N GLU A 13 7.36 -18.66 2.72
CA GLU A 13 8.38 -18.57 1.67
C GLU A 13 8.48 -17.15 1.11
N VAL A 14 7.36 -16.43 0.98
CA VAL A 14 7.33 -14.98 0.68
C VAL A 14 8.09 -14.18 1.73
N LEU A 15 7.79 -14.36 3.02
CA LEU A 15 8.47 -13.62 4.09
C LEU A 15 9.98 -13.90 4.11
N TYR A 16 10.38 -15.16 3.93
CA TYR A 16 11.79 -15.54 3.79
C TYR A 16 12.44 -14.91 2.55
N CYS A 17 11.77 -14.94 1.39
CA CYS A 17 12.26 -14.30 0.17
C CYS A 17 12.43 -12.78 0.36
N CYS A 18 11.47 -12.13 1.00
CA CYS A 18 11.51 -10.70 1.31
C CYS A 18 12.73 -10.36 2.18
N SER A 19 12.93 -11.07 3.30
CA SER A 19 14.03 -10.79 4.22
C SER A 19 15.40 -11.10 3.61
N GLU A 20 15.56 -12.24 2.95
CA GLU A 20 16.86 -12.69 2.43
C GLU A 20 17.33 -11.85 1.24
N ASN A 21 16.41 -11.35 0.42
CA ASN A 21 16.75 -10.57 -0.78
C ASN A 21 16.68 -9.06 -0.54
N ASN A 22 16.23 -8.61 0.63
CA ASN A 22 16.01 -7.20 0.97
C ASN A 22 15.16 -6.47 -0.10
N ILE A 23 14.05 -7.10 -0.47
CA ILE A 23 13.08 -6.59 -1.46
C ILE A 23 11.76 -6.24 -0.78
N SER A 24 10.90 -5.48 -1.46
CA SER A 24 9.56 -5.19 -0.93
C SER A 24 8.73 -6.47 -0.79
N LEU A 25 7.76 -6.46 0.14
CA LEU A 25 6.85 -7.59 0.31
C LEU A 25 6.10 -7.91 -0.99
N ARG A 26 5.68 -6.87 -1.71
CA ARG A 26 5.04 -7.00 -3.03
C ARG A 26 5.93 -7.76 -4.02
N GLU A 27 7.20 -7.40 -4.12
CA GLU A 27 8.14 -8.10 -5.03
C GLU A 27 8.33 -9.57 -4.62
N ALA A 28 8.37 -9.86 -3.32
CA ALA A 28 8.46 -11.23 -2.83
C ALA A 28 7.18 -12.04 -3.15
N GLU A 29 6.00 -11.45 -2.98
CA GLU A 29 4.72 -12.05 -3.36
C GLU A 29 4.69 -12.37 -4.85
N LEU A 30 5.07 -11.43 -5.71
CA LEU A 30 5.13 -11.64 -7.15
C LEU A 30 6.12 -12.76 -7.53
N LYS A 31 7.28 -12.86 -6.87
CA LYS A 31 8.27 -13.91 -7.14
C LYS A 31 7.81 -15.31 -6.73
N VAL A 32 7.10 -15.44 -5.62
CA VAL A 32 6.71 -16.75 -5.06
C VAL A 32 5.32 -17.19 -5.53
N LEU A 33 4.36 -16.26 -5.55
CA LEU A 33 2.95 -16.52 -5.82
C LEU A 33 2.51 -16.12 -7.24
N SER A 34 3.32 -15.36 -7.98
CA SER A 34 2.97 -14.77 -9.29
C SER A 34 1.82 -13.76 -9.28
N PHE A 35 1.37 -13.34 -8.09
CA PHE A 35 0.42 -12.26 -7.85
C PHE A 35 0.73 -11.64 -6.48
N ASP A 36 0.23 -10.43 -6.21
CA ASP A 36 0.45 -9.73 -4.95
C ASP A 36 -0.86 -9.55 -4.15
N HIS A 37 -0.74 -8.93 -2.97
CA HIS A 37 -1.86 -8.64 -2.09
C HIS A 37 -2.92 -7.71 -2.71
N SER A 38 -2.55 -6.84 -3.65
CA SER A 38 -3.48 -5.87 -4.22
C SER A 38 -4.57 -6.58 -5.02
N VAL A 39 -4.20 -7.60 -5.79
CA VAL A 39 -5.12 -8.44 -6.58
C VAL A 39 -6.14 -9.15 -5.70
N ILE A 40 -5.70 -9.74 -4.59
CA ILE A 40 -6.60 -10.46 -3.68
C ILE A 40 -7.50 -9.50 -2.91
N GLY A 41 -6.96 -8.36 -2.47
CA GLY A 41 -7.75 -7.29 -1.85
C GLY A 41 -8.87 -6.80 -2.75
N ALA A 42 -8.56 -6.56 -4.02
CA ALA A 42 -9.54 -6.12 -5.03
C ALA A 42 -10.64 -7.17 -5.25
N ARG A 43 -10.27 -8.45 -5.41
CA ARG A 43 -11.24 -9.55 -5.54
C ARG A 43 -12.17 -9.65 -4.33
N LEU A 44 -11.64 -9.47 -3.12
CA LEU A 44 -12.45 -9.49 -1.90
C LEU A 44 -13.41 -8.29 -1.84
N ALA A 45 -12.92 -7.08 -2.14
CA ALA A 45 -13.75 -5.88 -2.19
C ALA A 45 -14.87 -5.99 -3.24
N ALA A 46 -14.57 -6.54 -4.41
CA ALA A 46 -15.56 -6.83 -5.45
C ALA A 46 -16.60 -7.87 -4.99
N HIS A 47 -16.17 -8.93 -4.30
CA HIS A 47 -17.08 -9.93 -3.72
C HIS A 47 -18.04 -9.30 -2.69
N TRP A 48 -17.57 -8.33 -1.91
CA TRP A 48 -18.38 -7.54 -0.99
C TRP A 48 -19.23 -6.45 -1.67
N LYS A 49 -19.21 -6.36 -3.01
CA LYS A 49 -19.97 -5.40 -3.81
C LYS A 49 -19.62 -3.95 -3.49
N MET A 50 -18.35 -3.68 -3.18
CA MET A 50 -17.86 -2.31 -3.07
C MET A 50 -17.92 -1.59 -4.42
N PRO A 51 -17.97 -0.24 -4.44
CA PRO A 51 -17.91 0.52 -5.69
C PRO A 51 -16.66 0.19 -6.51
N GLU A 52 -16.79 0.15 -7.84
CA GLU A 52 -15.70 -0.18 -8.76
C GLU A 52 -14.47 0.72 -8.58
N SER A 53 -14.68 2.02 -8.29
CA SER A 53 -13.59 2.93 -7.97
C SER A 53 -12.76 2.51 -6.77
N ILE A 54 -13.37 1.92 -5.74
CA ILE A 54 -12.67 1.39 -4.56
C ILE A 54 -11.92 0.10 -4.91
N VAL A 55 -12.55 -0.78 -5.69
CA VAL A 55 -11.91 -2.02 -6.16
C VAL A 55 -10.66 -1.71 -6.96
N GLU A 56 -10.74 -0.79 -7.93
CA GLU A 56 -9.59 -0.38 -8.73
C GLU A 56 -8.52 0.33 -7.92
N ALA A 57 -8.91 1.18 -6.96
CA ALA A 57 -7.95 1.84 -6.09
C ALA A 57 -7.17 0.82 -5.26
N ILE A 58 -7.82 -0.26 -4.80
CA ILE A 58 -7.13 -1.36 -4.12
C ILE A 58 -6.25 -2.14 -5.09
N GLU A 59 -6.70 -2.46 -6.29
CA GLU A 59 -5.93 -3.27 -7.25
C GLU A 59 -4.67 -2.54 -7.73
N PHE A 60 -4.81 -1.25 -8.07
CA PHE A 60 -3.80 -0.48 -8.78
C PHE A 60 -3.08 0.54 -7.91
N HIS A 61 -3.20 0.50 -6.57
CA HIS A 61 -2.47 1.47 -5.72
C HIS A 61 -0.95 1.41 -5.88
N HIS A 62 -0.36 0.29 -6.32
CA HIS A 62 1.08 0.24 -6.64
C HIS A 62 1.43 0.82 -8.01
N GLU A 63 0.46 0.85 -8.94
CA GLU A 63 0.60 1.33 -10.31
C GLU A 63 -0.63 2.16 -10.73
N PRO A 64 -0.84 3.37 -10.16
CA PRO A 64 -2.10 4.11 -10.31
C PRO A 64 -2.53 4.40 -11.76
N GLU A 65 -1.57 4.48 -12.69
CA GLU A 65 -1.81 4.71 -14.12
C GLU A 65 -2.63 3.60 -14.80
N LEU A 66 -2.69 2.41 -14.21
CA LEU A 66 -3.47 1.29 -14.75
C LEU A 66 -4.97 1.37 -14.40
N SER A 67 -5.35 2.23 -13.45
CA SER A 67 -6.75 2.44 -13.06
C SER A 67 -7.50 3.31 -14.06
N SER A 68 -8.80 3.07 -14.24
CA SER A 68 -9.69 3.98 -14.95
C SER A 68 -9.91 5.30 -14.20
N ASN A 69 -9.63 5.32 -12.89
CA ASN A 69 -9.59 6.51 -12.05
C ASN A 69 -8.26 6.62 -11.28
N PRO A 70 -7.17 7.05 -11.95
CA PRO A 70 -5.83 7.11 -11.36
C PRO A 70 -5.75 7.96 -10.08
N LYS A 71 -6.62 8.96 -9.94
CA LYS A 71 -6.62 9.86 -8.78
C LYS A 71 -6.81 9.12 -7.47
N LEU A 72 -7.78 8.19 -7.40
CA LEU A 72 -8.05 7.50 -6.14
C LEU A 72 -6.95 6.50 -5.79
N ALA A 73 -6.46 5.74 -6.78
CA ALA A 73 -5.31 4.87 -6.61
C ALA A 73 -4.05 5.66 -6.19
N ALA A 74 -3.83 6.84 -6.76
CA ALA A 74 -2.72 7.72 -6.42
C ALA A 74 -2.81 8.25 -4.97
N VAL A 75 -4.00 8.59 -4.47
CA VAL A 75 -4.19 8.97 -3.06
C VAL A 75 -3.74 7.83 -2.13
N VAL A 76 -4.15 6.59 -2.43
CA VAL A 76 -3.75 5.42 -1.62
C VAL A 76 -2.25 5.17 -1.72
N ASN A 77 -1.66 5.31 -2.91
CA ASN A 77 -0.22 5.18 -3.12
C ASN A 77 0.57 6.19 -2.27
N VAL A 78 0.21 7.48 -2.37
CA VAL A 78 0.86 8.56 -1.62
C VAL A 78 0.73 8.33 -0.12
N ALA A 79 -0.48 8.04 0.36
CA ALA A 79 -0.72 7.76 1.78
C ALA A 79 0.13 6.58 2.29
N ASN A 80 0.22 5.49 1.52
CA ASN A 80 1.03 4.32 1.89
C ASN A 80 2.53 4.64 1.96
N VAL A 81 3.08 5.35 0.97
CA VAL A 81 4.49 5.75 1.00
C VAL A 81 4.78 6.69 2.17
N MET A 82 3.86 7.62 2.47
CA MET A 82 4.00 8.53 3.60
C MET A 82 4.00 7.80 4.94
N ALA A 83 3.05 6.87 5.15
CA ALA A 83 3.01 6.05 6.35
C ALA A 83 4.31 5.26 6.56
N ARG A 84 4.85 4.67 5.48
CA ARG A 84 6.14 3.96 5.51
C ARG A 84 7.31 4.89 5.85
N ARG A 85 7.38 6.08 5.24
CA ARG A 85 8.43 7.08 5.54
C ARG A 85 8.41 7.56 6.99
N LEU A 86 7.22 7.63 7.58
CA LEU A 86 7.01 8.01 8.98
C LEU A 86 7.24 6.84 9.97
N GLY A 87 7.45 5.63 9.48
CA GLY A 87 7.58 4.44 10.33
C GLY A 87 6.28 4.05 11.04
N ILE A 88 5.12 4.43 10.46
CA ILE A 88 3.80 4.12 11.02
C ILE A 88 3.35 2.75 10.51
N GLY A 89 3.01 1.86 11.45
CA GLY A 89 2.55 0.50 11.17
C GLY A 89 3.68 -0.48 10.84
N ASP A 90 3.30 -1.71 10.46
CA ASP A 90 4.22 -2.75 9.99
C ASP A 90 3.77 -3.22 8.61
N CYS A 91 4.63 -2.99 7.62
CA CYS A 91 4.39 -3.33 6.23
C CYS A 91 4.93 -4.71 5.84
N GLY A 92 5.60 -5.43 6.76
CA GLY A 92 6.26 -6.71 6.49
C GLY A 92 7.58 -6.60 5.74
N ASP A 93 8.03 -5.39 5.41
CA ASP A 93 9.30 -5.08 4.76
C ASP A 93 9.80 -3.68 5.18
N ASN A 94 11.10 -3.42 4.99
CA ASN A 94 11.75 -2.14 5.31
C ASN A 94 12.01 -1.27 4.06
N VAL A 95 11.35 -1.57 2.94
CA VAL A 95 11.54 -0.87 1.68
C VAL A 95 10.52 0.27 1.58
N VAL A 96 11.01 1.48 1.34
CA VAL A 96 10.15 2.64 1.08
C VAL A 96 10.19 2.90 -0.43
N PRO A 97 9.07 2.74 -1.14
CA PRO A 97 9.01 3.08 -2.56
C PRO A 97 9.20 4.59 -2.79
N ASP A 98 9.76 4.95 -3.94
CA ASP A 98 9.82 6.33 -4.40
C ASP A 98 8.45 6.79 -4.91
N LEU A 99 8.09 8.04 -4.62
CA LEU A 99 6.91 8.67 -5.21
C LEU A 99 7.27 9.21 -6.59
N GLN A 100 6.63 8.64 -7.61
CA GLN A 100 6.82 9.08 -8.98
C GLN A 100 6.10 10.42 -9.22
N PRO A 101 6.70 11.38 -9.92
CA PRO A 101 6.07 12.67 -10.22
C PRO A 101 4.69 12.54 -10.90
N GLN A 102 4.51 11.50 -11.72
CA GLN A 102 3.25 11.19 -12.40
C GLN A 102 2.14 10.89 -11.39
N VAL A 103 2.43 10.11 -10.34
CA VAL A 103 1.48 9.81 -9.25
C VAL A 103 1.09 11.08 -8.50
N LEU A 104 2.07 11.95 -8.19
CA LEU A 104 1.82 13.23 -7.52
C LEU A 104 0.94 14.17 -8.36
N SER A 105 1.11 14.14 -9.69
CA SER A 105 0.30 14.96 -10.59
C SER A 105 -1.19 14.63 -10.53
N HIS A 106 -1.56 13.35 -10.31
CA HIS A 106 -2.96 12.93 -10.18
C HIS A 106 -3.65 13.48 -8.92
N VAL A 107 -2.88 13.79 -7.88
CA VAL A 107 -3.38 14.38 -6.63
C VAL A 107 -3.15 15.89 -6.55
N GLY A 108 -2.58 16.50 -7.59
CA GLY A 108 -2.32 17.94 -7.66
C GLY A 108 -1.18 18.40 -6.77
N MET A 109 -0.22 17.52 -6.46
CA MET A 109 0.94 17.80 -5.63
C MET A 109 2.23 17.83 -6.44
N GLN A 110 3.22 18.57 -5.94
CA GLN A 110 4.61 18.49 -6.34
C GLN A 110 5.44 17.76 -5.28
N VAL A 111 6.69 17.44 -5.61
CA VAL A 111 7.59 16.73 -4.67
C VAL A 111 7.82 17.56 -3.41
N GLU A 112 7.90 18.88 -3.54
CA GLU A 112 8.09 19.80 -2.43
C GLU A 112 6.89 19.79 -1.45
N ASP A 113 5.67 19.52 -1.96
CA ASP A 113 4.49 19.39 -1.11
C ASP A 113 4.54 18.13 -0.24
N VAL A 114 5.19 17.07 -0.73
CA VAL A 114 5.41 15.83 0.03
C VAL A 114 6.35 16.08 1.22
N ASP A 115 7.42 16.85 1.02
CA ASP A 115 8.35 17.20 2.10
C ASP A 115 7.67 18.06 3.17
N ASN A 116 6.74 18.93 2.78
CA ASN A 116 5.96 19.75 3.69
C ASN A 116 4.90 18.95 4.46
N LEU A 117 4.50 17.76 4.01
CA LEU A 117 3.55 16.90 4.73
C LEU A 117 4.16 16.25 5.97
N PHE A 118 5.49 16.26 6.14
CA PHE A 118 6.16 15.69 7.33
C PHE A 118 6.14 16.62 8.56
N THR A 119 5.25 17.62 8.60
CA THR A 119 5.09 18.47 9.79
C THR A 119 4.59 17.68 11.01
N THR A 120 4.89 18.15 12.21
CA THR A 120 4.47 17.48 13.46
C THR A 120 2.96 17.30 13.60
N THR A 121 2.16 18.20 13.03
CA THR A 121 0.68 18.15 13.11
C THR A 121 0.10 16.94 12.36
N THR A 122 0.57 16.69 11.13
CA THR A 122 0.10 15.57 10.29
C THR A 122 0.49 14.21 10.86
N ILE A 123 1.63 14.12 11.56
CA ILE A 123 2.06 12.89 12.24
C ILE A 123 1.13 12.57 13.42
N ALA A 124 0.79 13.56 14.24
CA ALA A 124 -0.10 13.36 15.39
C ALA A 124 -1.51 12.89 14.98
N GLU A 125 -2.06 13.46 13.89
CA GLU A 125 -3.37 13.05 13.35
C GLU A 125 -3.35 11.60 12.83
N LEU A 126 -2.24 11.16 12.22
CA LEU A 126 -2.07 9.78 11.74
C LEU A 126 -1.92 8.78 12.90
N GLU A 127 -1.18 9.14 13.96
CA GLU A 127 -1.06 8.31 15.17
C GLU A 127 -2.41 8.17 15.89
N GLU A 128 -3.18 9.26 16.00
CA GLU A 128 -4.53 9.24 16.56
C GLU A 128 -5.44 8.30 15.77
N ALA A 129 -5.51 8.46 14.44
CA ALA A 129 -6.29 7.58 13.58
C ALA A 129 -5.87 6.11 13.70
N ALA A 130 -4.57 5.81 13.74
CA ALA A 130 -4.07 4.44 13.91
C ALA A 130 -4.48 3.83 15.25
N SER A 131 -4.56 4.63 16.33
CA SER A 131 -4.98 4.17 17.65
C SER A 131 -6.45 3.72 17.70
N GLU A 132 -7.32 4.34 16.90
CA GLU A 132 -8.74 4.01 16.84
C GLU A 132 -8.98 2.61 16.24
N PHE A 133 -8.12 2.16 15.30
CA PHE A 133 -8.25 0.84 14.67
C PHE A 133 -7.72 -0.32 15.51
N VAL A 134 -6.91 -0.08 16.54
CA VAL A 134 -6.32 -1.13 17.40
C VAL A 134 -7.23 -1.49 18.59
N THR A 135 -8.28 -0.71 18.85
CA THR A 135 -9.19 -0.91 19.99
C THR A 135 -10.52 -1.62 19.64
N GLY A 136 -10.68 -2.07 18.40
CA GLY A 136 -11.87 -2.78 17.89
C GLY A 136 -11.77 -4.30 17.90
#